data_AF-A0A2N5KTT4-F1
#
_entry.id   AF-A0A2N5KTT4-F1
#
_cell.length_a   1.000
_cell.length_b   1.000
_cell.length_c   1.000
_cell.angle_alpha   90.00
_cell.angle_beta   90.00
_cell.angle_gamma   90.00
#
_symmetry.space_group_name_H-M   'P 1'
#
loop_
_entity.id
_entity.type
_entity.pdbx_description
1 polymer ?
#
loop_
_entity_poly.entity_id
_entity_poly.type
_entity_poly.pdbx_seq_one_letter_code
_entity_poly.pdbx_strand_id
1 'polypeptide(L)'
;MSKRLPCPPAPGPLEDFAARFDELFGTLAQRRGFREYLTGLLLPRDRNKTLTALTGAEPIIDAQAAPVQSLQFFLSESSWDAESVNDRRLEMIWDDSQMMPHEDGVLVIDETGDRKDGTKTAHVAHQ
;
A
#
# COMPACT_ATOMS: atom_id res chain seq x y z
N MET A 1 22.22 16.83 -3.39
CA MET A 1 21.39 15.70 -2.94
C MET A 1 22.30 14.52 -2.65
N SER A 2 22.14 13.84 -1.51
CA SER A 2 22.92 12.63 -1.22
C SER A 2 22.52 11.49 -2.17
N LYS A 3 23.45 10.56 -2.43
CA LYS A 3 23.19 9.39 -3.29
C LYS A 3 22.07 8.55 -2.67
N ARG A 4 21.00 8.27 -3.43
CA ARG A 4 19.93 7.36 -2.98
C ARG A 4 20.51 5.95 -2.82
N LEU A 5 20.28 5.36 -1.65
CA LEU A 5 20.65 3.97 -1.38
C LEU A 5 19.71 3.01 -2.13
N PRO A 6 20.16 1.84 -2.60
CA PRO A 6 19.29 0.87 -3.24
C PRO A 6 18.25 0.32 -2.25
N CYS A 7 17.03 0.12 -2.74
CA CYS A 7 15.96 -0.56 -1.99
C CYS A 7 16.01 -2.06 -2.31
N PRO A 8 15.92 -2.95 -1.30
CA PRO A 8 15.63 -4.36 -1.55
C PRO A 8 14.37 -4.50 -2.40
N PRO A 9 14.38 -5.32 -3.46
CA PRO A 9 13.24 -5.45 -4.35
C PRO A 9 12.11 -6.26 -3.73
N ALA A 10 10.87 -5.98 -4.15
CA ALA A 10 9.72 -6.83 -3.88
C ALA A 10 9.82 -8.16 -4.66
N PRO A 11 9.09 -9.21 -4.25
CA PRO A 11 9.15 -10.49 -4.93
C PRO A 11 8.49 -10.47 -6.33
N GLY A 12 9.20 -11.03 -7.32
CA GLY A 12 8.67 -11.29 -8.66
C GLY A 12 8.19 -10.02 -9.38
N PRO A 13 7.08 -10.08 -10.15
CA PRO A 13 6.59 -8.96 -10.95
C PRO A 13 6.12 -7.77 -10.09
N LEU A 14 6.00 -7.95 -8.78
CA LEU A 14 5.60 -6.88 -7.88
C LEU A 14 6.66 -5.77 -7.80
N GLU A 15 7.94 -6.09 -8.01
CA GLU A 15 8.98 -5.04 -8.02
C GLU A 15 8.80 -4.07 -9.17
N ASP A 16 8.49 -4.56 -10.37
CA ASP A 16 8.30 -3.71 -11.55
C ASP A 16 7.15 -2.71 -11.33
N PHE A 17 6.08 -3.16 -10.67
CA PHE A 17 4.99 -2.29 -10.25
C PHE A 17 5.43 -1.31 -9.16
N ALA A 18 6.06 -1.79 -8.08
CA ALA A 18 6.41 -0.97 -6.93
C ALA A 18 7.46 0.11 -7.26
N ALA A 19 8.40 -0.20 -8.16
CA ALA A 19 9.43 0.73 -8.62
C ALA A 19 8.85 1.96 -9.35
N ARG A 20 7.65 1.86 -9.93
CA ARG A 20 6.96 3.02 -10.56
C ARG A 20 6.56 4.10 -9.56
N PHE A 21 6.63 3.83 -8.25
CA PHE A 21 6.32 4.80 -7.19
C PHE A 21 7.58 5.35 -6.50
N ASP A 22 8.79 4.89 -6.86
CA ASP A 22 10.02 5.20 -6.14
C ASP A 22 10.30 6.70 -6.00
N GLU A 23 9.89 7.51 -6.98
CA GLU A 23 10.09 8.96 -6.98
C GLU A 23 9.22 9.70 -5.96
N LEU A 24 8.08 9.12 -5.58
CA LEU A 24 7.16 9.70 -4.59
C LEU A 24 7.64 9.53 -3.15
N PHE A 25 8.63 8.65 -2.94
CA PHE A 25 9.16 8.32 -1.62
C PHE A 25 10.52 8.96 -1.38
N GLY A 26 10.57 9.93 -0.47
CA GLY A 26 11.78 10.69 -0.14
C GLY A 26 12.88 9.85 0.51
N THR A 27 12.54 8.75 1.19
CA THR A 27 13.50 7.95 1.97
C THR A 27 13.60 6.49 1.52
N LEU A 28 14.71 5.84 1.87
CA LEU A 28 14.84 4.38 1.71
C LEU A 28 13.79 3.62 2.52
N ALA A 29 13.49 4.08 3.74
CA ALA A 29 12.51 3.44 4.61
C ALA A 29 11.11 3.45 4.00
N GLN A 30 10.70 4.57 3.38
CA GLN A 30 9.42 4.66 2.67
C GLN A 30 9.34 3.70 1.48
N ARG A 31 10.39 3.63 0.65
CA ARG A 31 10.42 2.71 -0.49
C ARG A 31 10.40 1.24 -0.08
N ARG A 32 11.03 0.91 1.05
CA ARG A 32 10.96 -0.43 1.67
C ARG A 32 9.56 -0.72 2.20
N GLY A 33 9.02 0.20 3.00
CA GLY A 33 7.69 0.06 3.59
C GLY A 33 6.60 -0.12 2.52
N PHE A 34 6.68 0.60 1.40
CA PHE A 34 5.75 0.42 0.28
C PHE A 34 5.81 -0.99 -0.32
N ARG A 35 7.02 -1.49 -0.61
CA ARG A 35 7.23 -2.84 -1.13
C ARG A 35 6.76 -3.91 -0.14
N GLU A 36 7.09 -3.76 1.13
CA GLU A 36 6.68 -4.67 2.21
C GLU A 36 5.15 -4.68 2.36
N TYR A 37 4.50 -3.51 2.29
CA TYR A 37 3.06 -3.40 2.37
C TYR A 37 2.35 -4.10 1.22
N LEU A 38 2.76 -3.81 -0.03
CA LEU A 38 2.19 -4.47 -1.21
C LEU A 38 2.43 -5.98 -1.19
N THR A 39 3.62 -6.40 -0.77
CA THR A 39 3.97 -7.83 -0.63
C THR A 39 3.06 -8.51 0.40
N GLY A 40 2.81 -7.86 1.53
CA GLY A 40 1.90 -8.35 2.57
C GLY A 40 0.45 -8.47 2.10
N LEU A 41 -0.01 -7.52 1.27
CA LEU A 41 -1.39 -7.47 0.76
C LEU A 41 -1.66 -8.49 -0.35
N LEU A 42 -0.71 -8.65 -1.28
CA LEU A 42 -0.94 -9.31 -2.57
C LEU A 42 -0.39 -10.73 -2.66
N LEU A 43 0.65 -11.08 -1.88
CA LEU A 43 1.13 -12.46 -1.88
C LEU A 43 0.18 -13.38 -1.11
N PRO A 44 0.12 -14.69 -1.47
CA PRO A 44 -0.72 -15.65 -0.77
C PRO A 44 -0.41 -15.68 0.72
N ARG A 45 -1.33 -15.16 1.54
CA ARG A 45 -1.28 -15.21 3.00
C ARG A 45 -2.66 -15.56 3.52
N ASP A 46 -2.70 -16.36 4.58
CA ASP A 46 -3.96 -16.76 5.22
C ASP A 46 -4.74 -15.56 5.80
N ARG A 47 -4.03 -14.46 6.09
CA ARG A 47 -4.59 -13.20 6.61
C ARG A 47 -3.80 -12.02 6.08
N ASN A 48 -4.50 -10.94 5.70
CA ASN A 48 -3.89 -9.68 5.24
C ASN A 48 -4.48 -8.44 5.93
N LYS A 49 -5.23 -8.61 7.03
CA LYS A 49 -5.93 -7.52 7.73
C LYS A 49 -5.17 -6.92 8.92
N THR A 50 -4.09 -7.57 9.36
CA THR A 50 -3.31 -7.16 10.55
C THR A 50 -1.85 -6.98 10.18
N LEU A 51 -1.15 -6.03 10.79
CA LEU A 51 0.27 -5.77 10.54
C LEU A 51 1.17 -7.00 10.75
N THR A 52 0.89 -7.81 11.77
CA THR A 52 1.61 -9.08 12.00
C THR A 52 1.45 -10.02 10.81
N ALA A 53 0.22 -10.21 10.32
CA ALA A 53 -0.02 -11.03 9.14
C ALA A 53 0.60 -10.46 7.85
N LEU A 54 0.56 -9.13 7.64
CA LEU A 54 1.19 -8.47 6.49
C LEU A 54 2.71 -8.64 6.48
N THR A 55 3.34 -8.75 7.65
CA THR A 55 4.79 -8.98 7.80
C THR A 55 5.16 -10.44 7.94
N GLY A 56 4.19 -11.33 8.21
CA GLY A 56 4.39 -12.78 8.36
C GLY A 56 4.84 -13.15 9.77
N ALA A 57 4.67 -12.22 10.71
CA ALA A 57 5.00 -12.35 12.11
C ALA A 57 3.91 -13.13 12.84
N GLU A 58 4.29 -13.96 13.80
CA GLU A 58 3.33 -14.69 14.62
C GLU A 58 2.52 -13.69 15.47
N PRO A 59 1.17 -13.73 15.43
CA PRO A 59 0.36 -12.89 16.29
C PRO A 59 0.70 -13.10 17.77
N ILE A 60 0.63 -12.04 18.56
CA ILE A 60 0.96 -12.02 20.01
C ILE A 60 2.46 -12.19 20.28
N ILE A 61 3.10 -13.25 19.75
CA ILE A 61 4.53 -13.54 20.00
C ILE A 61 5.43 -12.48 19.35
N ASP A 62 5.24 -12.23 18.05
CA ASP A 62 6.07 -11.32 17.27
C ASP A 62 5.38 -9.97 17.03
N ALA A 63 4.33 -9.65 17.79
CA ALA A 63 3.56 -8.42 17.60
C ALA A 63 4.40 -7.14 17.74
N GLN A 64 5.52 -7.21 18.48
CA GLN A 64 6.47 -6.12 18.68
C GLN A 64 7.76 -6.28 17.87
N ALA A 65 7.81 -7.24 16.95
CA ALA A 65 8.98 -7.43 16.11
C ALA A 65 9.22 -6.19 15.22
N ALA A 66 10.49 -5.89 14.95
CA ALA A 66 10.90 -4.71 14.19
C ALA A 66 10.18 -4.55 12.82
N PRO A 67 9.91 -5.63 12.04
CA PRO A 67 9.13 -5.49 10.80
C PRO A 67 7.70 -4.98 11.03
N VAL A 68 7.04 -5.44 12.10
CA VAL A 68 5.67 -5.01 12.45
C VAL A 68 5.65 -3.52 12.79
N GLN A 69 6.57 -3.08 13.64
CA GLN A 69 6.69 -1.67 14.03
C GLN A 69 7.09 -0.78 12.86
N SER A 70 7.98 -1.25 11.98
CA SER A 70 8.41 -0.51 10.79
C SER A 70 7.25 -0.31 9.81
N LEU A 71 6.46 -1.35 9.56
CA LEU A 71 5.28 -1.25 8.70
C LEU A 71 4.18 -0.38 9.33
N GLN A 72 3.99 -0.47 10.66
CA GLN A 72 3.09 0.43 11.38
C GLN A 72 3.48 1.88 11.16
N PHE A 73 4.75 2.21 11.41
CA PHE A 73 5.28 3.56 11.24
C PHE A 73 5.16 4.03 9.80
N PHE A 74 5.43 3.16 8.82
CA PHE A 74 5.23 3.46 7.41
C PHE A 74 3.79 3.89 7.11
N LEU A 75 2.79 3.18 7.64
CA LEU A 75 1.38 3.45 7.34
C LEU A 75 0.79 4.61 8.13
N SER A 76 1.26 4.88 9.36
CA SER A 76 0.64 5.90 10.22
C SER A 76 1.44 7.19 10.37
N GLU A 77 2.77 7.11 10.42
CA GLU A 77 3.62 8.26 10.78
C GLU A 77 4.51 8.76 9.64
N SER A 78 4.73 7.94 8.61
CA SER A 78 5.63 8.30 7.52
C SER A 78 5.03 9.37 6.62
N SER A 79 5.82 10.40 6.29
CA SER A 79 5.39 11.55 5.51
C SER A 79 5.41 11.27 3.99
N TRP A 80 4.58 10.34 3.51
CA TRP A 80 4.30 10.19 2.07
C TRP A 80 2.94 10.78 1.74
N ASP A 81 2.80 11.28 0.51
CA ASP A 81 1.58 11.94 0.05
C ASP A 81 0.63 10.91 -0.59
N ALA A 82 -0.51 10.69 0.07
CA ALA A 82 -1.52 9.75 -0.39
C ALA A 82 -2.17 10.17 -1.71
N GLU A 83 -2.34 11.47 -1.95
CA GLU A 83 -2.92 12.00 -3.17
C GLU A 83 -1.97 11.75 -4.35
N SER A 84 -0.70 12.13 -4.20
CA SER A 84 0.35 11.85 -5.20
C SER A 84 0.49 10.35 -5.54
N VAL A 85 0.38 9.47 -4.54
CA VAL A 85 0.40 8.01 -4.77
C VAL A 85 -0.83 7.56 -5.54
N ASN A 86 -2.01 8.09 -5.22
CA ASN A 86 -3.24 7.78 -5.94
C ASN A 86 -3.20 8.31 -7.38
N ASP A 87 -2.67 9.51 -7.60
CA ASP A 87 -2.52 10.10 -8.92
C ASP A 87 -1.59 9.27 -9.81
N ARG A 88 -0.43 8.86 -9.29
CA ARG A 88 0.47 7.93 -9.99
C ARG A 88 -0.21 6.61 -10.32
N ARG A 89 -1.05 6.08 -9.43
CA ARG A 89 -1.85 4.87 -9.70
C ARG A 89 -2.84 5.09 -10.83
N LEU A 90 -3.50 6.26 -10.88
CA LEU A 90 -4.41 6.61 -11.97
C LEU A 90 -3.65 6.78 -13.29
N GLU A 91 -2.54 7.52 -13.32
CA GLU A 91 -1.66 7.65 -14.50
C GLU A 91 -1.33 6.27 -15.11
N MET A 92 -0.98 5.31 -14.26
CA MET A 92 -0.68 3.94 -14.70
C MET A 92 -1.87 3.22 -15.33
N ILE A 93 -3.09 3.48 -14.88
CA ILE A 93 -4.33 2.93 -15.46
C ILE A 93 -4.59 3.58 -16.83
N TRP A 94 -4.36 4.88 -16.95
CA TRP A 94 -4.51 5.61 -18.21
C TRP A 94 -3.48 5.18 -19.26
N ASP A 95 -2.27 4.81 -18.85
CA ASP A 95 -1.22 4.30 -19.73
C ASP A 95 -1.43 2.83 -20.16
N ASP A 96 -2.28 2.07 -19.45
CA ASP A 96 -2.54 0.67 -19.76
C ASP A 96 -3.64 0.55 -20.83
N SER A 97 -3.28 0.12 -22.04
CA SER A 97 -4.22 -0.09 -23.14
C SER A 97 -5.40 -1.03 -22.83
N GLN A 98 -5.29 -1.90 -21.81
CA GLN A 98 -6.38 -2.78 -21.38
C GLN A 98 -7.35 -2.11 -20.40
N MET A 99 -6.93 -1.03 -19.72
CA MET A 99 -7.72 -0.33 -18.70
C MET A 99 -8.04 1.12 -19.06
N MET A 100 -7.40 1.67 -20.09
CA MET A 100 -7.63 3.02 -20.56
C MET A 100 -9.11 3.19 -20.97
N PRO A 101 -9.76 4.31 -20.59
CA PRO A 101 -11.11 4.60 -21.02
C PRO A 101 -11.23 4.60 -22.55
N HIS A 102 -12.27 3.96 -23.07
CA HIS A 102 -12.60 3.94 -24.50
C HIS A 102 -14.12 4.09 -24.68
N GLU A 103 -14.55 4.40 -25.92
CA GLU A 103 -15.95 4.70 -26.24
C GLU A 103 -16.93 3.57 -25.91
N ASP A 104 -16.49 2.32 -26.07
CA ASP A 104 -17.26 1.11 -25.70
C ASP A 104 -17.09 0.69 -24.23
N GLY A 105 -16.41 1.48 -23.41
CA GLY A 105 -16.09 1.17 -22.02
C GLY A 105 -17.31 1.34 -21.10
N VAL A 106 -17.39 0.54 -20.05
CA VAL A 106 -18.45 0.65 -19.04
C VAL A 106 -17.85 1.16 -17.73
N LEU A 107 -18.32 2.33 -17.26
CA LEU A 107 -17.99 2.84 -15.93
C LEU A 107 -18.92 2.21 -14.90
N VAL A 108 -18.35 1.36 -14.04
CA VAL A 108 -19.07 0.80 -12.89
C VAL A 108 -18.94 1.76 -11.71
N ILE A 109 -20.06 2.32 -11.27
CA ILE A 109 -20.15 3.10 -10.04
C ILE A 109 -20.95 2.25 -9.05
N ASP A 110 -20.30 1.85 -7.97
CA ASP A 110 -20.91 1.13 -6.87
C ASP A 110 -20.52 1.79 -5.56
N GLU A 111 -21.43 1.81 -4.59
CA GLU A 111 -21.15 2.26 -3.23
C GLU A 111 -21.06 1.03 -2.33
N THR A 112 -19.87 0.76 -1.80
CA THR A 112 -19.68 -0.25 -0.77
C THR A 112 -19.57 0.41 0.60
N GLY A 113 -20.51 0.12 1.49
CA GLY A 113 -20.43 0.53 2.89
C GLY A 113 -19.55 -0.42 3.71
N ASP A 114 -18.52 0.12 4.37
CA ASP A 114 -17.76 -0.61 5.39
C ASP A 114 -18.33 -0.26 6.77
N ARG A 115 -18.95 -1.23 7.44
CA ARG A 115 -19.50 -1.02 8.79
C ARG A 115 -18.35 -0.80 9.75
N LYS A 116 -18.23 0.43 10.24
CA LYS A 116 -17.23 0.83 11.22
C LYS A 116 -17.93 1.20 12.52
N ASP A 117 -17.27 0.89 13.62
CA ASP A 117 -17.69 1.27 14.98
C ASP A 117 -16.57 2.06 15.66
N GLY A 118 -16.93 2.86 16.65
CA GLY A 118 -16.02 3.70 17.44
C GLY A 118 -15.77 5.08 16.83
N THR A 119 -14.74 5.76 17.34
CA THR A 119 -14.47 7.18 17.03
C THR A 119 -13.10 7.43 16.42
N LYS A 120 -12.38 6.35 16.09
CA LYS A 120 -10.96 6.40 15.67
C LYS A 120 -10.75 6.24 14.17
N THR A 121 -11.77 5.81 13.44
CA THR A 121 -11.71 5.64 11.99
C THR A 121 -12.42 6.80 11.31
N ALA A 122 -11.88 7.30 10.21
CA ALA A 122 -12.56 8.31 9.41
C ALA A 122 -13.89 7.77 8.86
N HIS A 123 -14.88 8.67 8.76
CA HIS A 123 -16.20 8.41 8.22
C HIS A 123 -17.03 7.35 8.97
N VAL A 124 -16.84 7.21 10.29
CA VAL A 124 -17.80 6.48 11.13
C VAL A 124 -19.07 7.33 11.24
N ALA A 125 -20.17 6.85 10.65
CA ALA A 125 -21.50 7.40 10.86
C ALA A 125 -22.22 6.61 11.94
N HIS A 126 -23.01 7.30 12.78
CA HIS A 126 -23.99 6.61 13.63
C HIS A 126 -25.01 5.93 12.72
N GLN A 127 -25.06 4.59 12.76
CA GLN A 127 -26.09 3.77 12.11
C GLN A 127 -27.27 3.54 13.07
#